data_AF-A0A382SYW1-F1
#
_entry.id   AF-A0A382SYW1-F1
#
_cell.length_a   1.000
_cell.length_b   1.000
_cell.length_c   1.000
_cell.angle_alpha   90.00
_cell.angle_beta   90.00
_cell.angle_gamma   90.00
#
_symmetry.space_group_name_H-M   'P 1'
#
loop_
_entity.id
_entity.type
_entity.pdbx_description
1 polymer ?
#
loop_
_entity_poly.entity_id
_entity_poly.type
_entity_poly.pdbx_seq_one_letter_code
_entity_poly.pdbx_strand_id
1 'polypeptide(L)'
;MAHEADSMEKLWHNYAGVFRGFDDLTLARWMSQTLSQLHGKLWRMSHPLVGAYRLAAMVAHDRQIWHQRMVAIPPDFPPAECCRAPLLPMITRDVLESGLICLHCNGTAVSFEQITDRDAAEALAGWAEEYSTTHSVAHWDDGRRGTHENFDQAFENAATESERLLSHMGQDLAPPFVEHYPSIVWEDQDECLQVRPEDIAM
;
A
#
# COMPACT_ATOMS: atom_id res chain seq x y z
N MET A 1 -10.86 -20.06 -21.92
CA MET A 1 -11.58 -18.83 -22.32
C MET A 1 -10.74 -17.68 -21.82
N ALA A 2 -10.32 -16.78 -22.70
CA ALA A 2 -9.50 -15.63 -22.32
C ALA A 2 -10.28 -14.84 -21.27
N HIS A 3 -9.71 -14.68 -20.07
CA HIS A 3 -10.27 -13.81 -19.05
C HIS A 3 -10.46 -12.43 -19.70
N GLU A 4 -11.70 -11.96 -19.80
CA GLU A 4 -11.93 -10.53 -19.99
C GLU A 4 -11.09 -9.81 -18.94
N ALA A 5 -10.34 -8.78 -19.33
CA ALA A 5 -9.71 -7.88 -18.36
C ALA A 5 -10.76 -7.58 -17.28
N ASP A 6 -10.39 -7.87 -16.03
CA ASP A 6 -11.31 -7.88 -14.91
C ASP A 6 -12.05 -6.53 -14.90
N SER A 7 -13.33 -6.54 -14.56
CA SER A 7 -14.14 -5.32 -14.44
C SER A 7 -13.41 -4.22 -13.64
N MET A 8 -12.63 -4.65 -12.65
CA MET A 8 -11.73 -3.83 -11.84
C MET A 8 -10.54 -3.27 -12.63
N GLU A 9 -9.83 -4.08 -13.42
CA GLU A 9 -8.75 -3.60 -14.30
C GLU A 9 -9.24 -2.55 -15.30
N LYS A 10 -10.42 -2.77 -15.89
CA LYS A 10 -11.07 -1.78 -16.78
C LYS A 10 -11.39 -0.48 -16.03
N LEU A 11 -11.83 -0.57 -14.78
CA LEU A 11 -12.12 0.59 -13.94
C LEU A 11 -10.86 1.39 -13.61
N TRP A 12 -9.80 0.73 -13.12
CA TRP A 12 -8.50 1.34 -12.88
C TRP A 12 -7.92 1.95 -14.15
N HIS A 13 -8.09 1.27 -15.29
CA HIS A 13 -7.71 1.81 -16.58
C HIS A 13 -8.44 3.12 -16.86
N ASN A 14 -9.75 3.20 -16.62
CA ASN A 14 -10.52 4.43 -16.84
C ASN A 14 -10.11 5.57 -15.88
N TYR A 15 -9.90 5.27 -14.59
CA TYR A 15 -9.48 6.27 -13.60
C TYR A 15 -8.09 6.85 -13.90
N ALA A 16 -7.17 6.05 -14.45
CA ALA A 16 -5.88 6.54 -14.91
C ALA A 16 -5.96 7.43 -16.18
N GLY A 17 -7.13 7.52 -16.83
CA GLY A 17 -7.33 8.21 -18.09
C GLY A 17 -6.91 9.69 -18.07
N VAL A 18 -7.12 10.39 -16.95
CA VAL A 18 -6.67 11.79 -16.79
C VAL A 18 -5.16 11.91 -16.95
N PHE A 19 -4.39 11.02 -16.32
CA PHE A 19 -2.93 11.04 -16.37
C PHE A 19 -2.38 10.54 -17.71
N ARG A 20 -3.11 9.68 -18.43
CA ARG A 20 -2.74 9.32 -19.82
C ARG A 20 -2.89 10.49 -20.78
N GLY A 21 -3.78 11.43 -20.49
CA GLY A 21 -3.94 12.67 -21.25
C GLY A 21 -2.78 13.67 -21.06
N PHE A 22 -1.95 13.51 -20.02
CA PHE A 22 -0.79 14.37 -19.80
C PHE A 22 0.36 13.99 -20.74
N ASP A 23 1.05 14.98 -21.30
CA ASP A 23 2.37 14.76 -21.89
C ASP A 23 3.39 14.38 -20.80
N ASP A 24 4.54 13.84 -21.22
CA ASP A 24 5.56 13.28 -20.32
C ASP A 24 6.04 14.32 -19.29
N LEU A 25 6.25 15.58 -19.71
CA LEU A 25 6.76 16.64 -18.85
C LEU A 25 5.69 17.11 -17.85
N THR A 26 4.43 17.22 -18.27
CA THR A 26 3.31 17.56 -17.38
C THR A 26 3.12 16.48 -16.32
N LEU A 27 3.17 15.20 -16.71
CA LEU A 27 3.09 14.08 -15.77
C LEU A 27 4.27 14.09 -14.78
N ALA A 28 5.50 14.27 -15.29
CA ALA A 28 6.70 14.34 -14.45
C ALA A 28 6.62 15.48 -13.42
N ARG A 29 6.20 16.68 -13.84
CA ARG A 29 6.04 17.85 -12.95
C ARG A 29 4.98 17.60 -11.89
N TRP A 30 3.82 17.09 -12.30
CA TRP A 30 2.74 16.79 -11.37
C TRP A 30 3.19 15.78 -10.31
N MET A 31 3.85 14.69 -10.71
CA MET A 31 4.34 13.69 -9.77
C MET A 31 5.42 14.22 -8.83
N SER A 32 6.38 15.01 -9.33
CA SER A 32 7.42 15.61 -8.51
C SER A 32 6.82 16.57 -7.46
N GLN A 33 5.86 17.41 -7.87
CA GLN A 33 5.14 18.32 -6.97
C GLN A 33 4.31 17.56 -5.93
N THR A 34 3.59 16.50 -6.32
CA THR A 34 2.80 15.70 -5.39
C THR A 34 3.69 14.99 -4.37
N LEU A 35 4.84 14.44 -4.76
CA LEU A 35 5.80 13.86 -3.81
C LEU A 35 6.24 14.86 -2.74
N SER A 36 6.51 16.12 -3.12
CA SER A 36 6.84 17.16 -2.15
C SER A 36 5.69 17.44 -1.16
N GLN A 37 4.43 17.24 -1.54
CA GLN A 37 3.28 17.37 -0.63
C GLN A 37 3.15 16.18 0.34
N LEU A 38 3.60 15.00 -0.09
CA LEU A 38 3.59 13.78 0.74
C LEU A 38 4.71 13.75 1.78
N HIS A 39 5.80 14.49 1.53
CA HIS A 39 7.01 14.49 2.36
C HIS A 39 6.75 14.71 3.86
N GLY A 40 7.48 13.96 4.69
CA GLY A 40 7.50 14.05 6.15
C GLY A 40 6.21 13.60 6.83
N LYS A 41 5.34 12.86 6.12
CA LYS A 41 4.03 12.45 6.61
C LYS A 41 3.79 10.96 6.43
N LEU A 42 2.97 10.43 7.33
CA LEU A 42 2.32 9.14 7.24
C LEU A 42 0.96 9.28 6.54
N TRP A 43 0.67 8.44 5.57
CA TRP A 43 -0.56 8.51 4.79
C TRP A 43 -1.31 7.19 4.75
N ARG A 44 -2.64 7.26 4.89
CA ARG A 44 -3.53 6.15 4.56
C ARG A 44 -3.51 5.90 3.06
N MET A 45 -3.47 4.64 2.63
CA MET A 45 -3.56 4.26 1.23
C MET A 45 -4.85 4.78 0.57
N SER A 46 -5.95 4.80 1.33
CA SER A 46 -7.25 5.34 0.92
C SER A 46 -7.28 6.86 0.71
N HIS A 47 -6.25 7.60 1.14
CA HIS A 47 -6.25 9.06 1.03
C HIS A 47 -6.33 9.48 -0.45
N PRO A 48 -7.26 10.37 -0.87
CA PRO A 48 -7.48 10.68 -2.28
C PRO A 48 -6.24 11.14 -3.04
N LEU A 49 -5.35 11.90 -2.38
CA LEU A 49 -4.08 12.32 -2.98
C LEU A 49 -3.12 11.14 -3.25
N VAL A 50 -3.10 10.15 -2.34
CA VAL A 50 -2.29 8.92 -2.49
C VAL A 50 -2.85 8.07 -3.61
N GLY A 51 -4.17 7.89 -3.66
CA GLY A 51 -4.85 7.18 -4.75
C GLY A 51 -4.59 7.83 -6.11
N ALA A 52 -4.71 9.16 -6.20
CA ALA A 52 -4.38 9.91 -7.42
C ALA A 52 -2.89 9.76 -7.78
N TYR A 53 -1.99 9.79 -6.81
CA TYR A 53 -0.57 9.58 -7.03
C TYR A 53 -0.28 8.17 -7.58
N ARG A 54 -0.89 7.13 -7.01
CA ARG A 54 -0.73 5.73 -7.45
C ARG A 54 -1.18 5.56 -8.90
N LEU A 55 -2.33 6.13 -9.27
CA LEU A 55 -2.82 6.14 -10.66
C LEU A 55 -1.84 6.81 -11.62
N ALA A 56 -1.30 7.97 -11.24
CA ALA A 56 -0.29 8.66 -12.03
C ALA A 56 1.01 7.85 -12.13
N ALA A 57 1.41 7.21 -11.02
CA ALA A 57 2.61 6.40 -10.92
C ALA A 57 2.56 5.16 -11.81
N MET A 58 1.39 4.51 -11.96
CA MET A 58 1.20 3.43 -12.92
C MET A 58 1.47 3.90 -14.35
N VAL A 59 0.83 5.01 -14.78
CA VAL A 59 1.03 5.57 -16.13
C VAL A 59 2.48 6.02 -16.33
N ALA A 60 3.10 6.59 -15.30
CA ALA A 60 4.48 7.05 -15.35
C ALA A 60 5.49 5.92 -15.36
N HIS A 61 5.19 4.80 -14.70
CA HIS A 61 6.00 3.59 -14.74
C HIS A 61 5.96 2.99 -16.15
N ASP A 62 4.79 2.86 -16.77
CA ASP A 62 4.66 2.38 -18.16
C ASP A 62 5.48 3.23 -19.15
N ARG A 63 5.49 4.55 -18.95
CA ARG A 63 6.21 5.54 -19.78
C ARG A 63 7.66 5.77 -19.34
N GLN A 64 8.11 5.10 -18.28
CA GLN A 64 9.45 5.22 -17.71
C GLN A 64 9.85 6.67 -17.38
N ILE A 65 8.89 7.49 -16.93
CA ILE A 65 9.03 8.95 -16.76
C ILE A 65 10.26 9.35 -15.92
N TRP A 66 10.52 8.63 -14.82
CA TRP A 66 11.66 8.92 -13.95
C TRP A 66 13.02 8.62 -14.62
N HIS A 67 13.09 7.66 -15.54
CA HIS A 67 14.31 7.37 -16.30
C HIS A 67 14.63 8.45 -17.33
N GLN A 68 13.62 9.19 -17.79
CA GLN A 68 13.80 10.28 -18.75
C GLN A 68 14.43 11.54 -18.13
N ARG A 69 14.43 11.66 -16.79
CA ARG A 69 15.07 12.77 -16.03
C ARG A 69 14.61 14.17 -16.45
N MET A 70 13.34 14.30 -16.83
CA MET A 70 12.75 15.57 -17.30
C MET A 70 12.54 16.60 -16.19
N VAL A 71 12.47 16.16 -14.93
CA VAL A 71 12.29 17.01 -13.75
C VAL A 71 13.22 16.54 -12.63
N ALA A 72 13.51 17.44 -11.70
CA ALA A 72 14.19 17.08 -10.47
C ALA A 72 13.28 16.20 -9.59
N ILE A 73 13.86 15.13 -9.07
CA ILE A 73 13.27 14.35 -7.96
C ILE A 73 13.40 15.20 -6.70
N PRO A 74 12.37 15.31 -5.84
CA PRO A 74 12.52 15.98 -4.55
C PRO A 74 13.70 15.37 -3.76
N PRO A 75 14.61 16.18 -3.23
CA PRO A 75 15.94 15.72 -2.79
C PRO A 75 15.90 14.64 -1.72
N ASP A 76 14.87 14.65 -0.87
CA ASP A 76 14.72 13.71 0.23
C ASP A 76 14.22 12.34 -0.21
N PHE A 77 13.78 12.17 -1.47
CA PHE A 77 13.29 10.89 -1.99
C PHE A 77 14.40 10.16 -2.78
N PRO A 78 15.16 9.24 -2.16
CA PRO A 78 16.18 8.47 -2.87
C PRO A 78 15.54 7.57 -3.93
N PRO A 79 16.29 7.14 -4.96
CA PRO A 79 15.76 6.21 -5.95
C PRO A 79 15.55 4.81 -5.32
N ALA A 80 14.35 4.25 -5.46
CA ALA A 80 14.05 2.87 -5.09
C ALA A 80 14.84 1.87 -5.95
N GLU A 81 15.28 0.75 -5.37
CA GLU A 81 16.08 -0.24 -6.09
C GLU A 81 15.28 -0.94 -7.20
N CYS A 82 13.99 -1.22 -6.95
CA CYS A 82 13.13 -2.00 -7.82
C CYS A 82 12.83 -1.34 -9.18
N CYS A 83 12.62 -0.02 -9.20
CA CYS A 83 12.19 0.70 -10.41
C CYS A 83 12.88 2.06 -10.61
N ARG A 84 13.81 2.45 -9.74
CA ARG A 84 14.53 3.73 -9.79
C ARG A 84 13.67 4.98 -9.67
N ALA A 85 12.37 4.84 -9.46
CA ALA A 85 11.47 5.93 -9.09
C ALA A 85 11.81 6.46 -7.68
N PRO A 86 11.39 7.68 -7.32
CA PRO A 86 11.58 8.21 -5.97
C PRO A 86 10.93 7.30 -4.92
N LEU A 87 11.65 6.96 -3.86
CA LEU A 87 11.24 5.99 -2.85
C LEU A 87 10.00 6.47 -2.08
N LEU A 88 8.87 5.80 -2.31
CA LEU A 88 7.63 5.98 -1.56
C LEU A 88 7.15 4.58 -1.11
N PRO A 89 7.62 4.09 0.05
CA PRO A 89 7.28 2.77 0.56
C PRO A 89 5.87 2.74 1.15
N MET A 90 5.26 1.56 1.08
CA MET A 90 3.99 1.24 1.70
C MET A 90 4.13 0.05 2.64
N ILE A 91 3.60 0.21 3.85
CA ILE A 91 3.41 -0.89 4.80
C ILE A 91 2.13 -1.63 4.42
N THR A 92 2.21 -2.96 4.38
CA THR A 92 1.08 -3.86 4.14
C THR A 92 1.12 -5.00 5.15
N ARG A 93 0.04 -5.80 5.21
CA ARG A 93 0.01 -7.02 6.02
C ARG A 93 1.08 -8.05 5.60
N ASP A 94 1.53 -8.04 4.35
CA ASP A 94 2.48 -9.01 3.79
C ASP A 94 3.95 -8.58 4.00
N VAL A 95 4.25 -7.82 5.05
CA VAL A 95 5.58 -7.23 5.29
C VAL A 95 6.68 -8.27 5.52
N LEU A 96 6.33 -9.44 6.06
CA LEU A 96 7.26 -10.54 6.29
C LEU A 96 7.69 -11.20 4.98
N GLU A 97 6.77 -11.30 4.01
CA GLU A 97 7.01 -11.92 2.71
C GLU A 97 7.61 -10.94 1.70
N SER A 98 7.17 -9.68 1.74
CA SER A 98 7.40 -8.72 0.66
C SER A 98 8.19 -7.48 1.08
N GLY A 99 8.40 -7.26 2.37
CA GLY A 99 8.96 -6.01 2.90
C GLY A 99 8.01 -4.83 2.70
N LEU A 100 8.58 -3.62 2.56
CA LEU A 100 7.81 -2.43 2.20
C LEU A 100 7.58 -2.39 0.69
N ILE A 101 6.34 -2.16 0.25
CA ILE A 101 5.95 -2.18 -1.16
C ILE A 101 6.17 -0.81 -1.82
N CYS A 102 6.64 -0.80 -3.07
CA CYS A 102 6.81 0.42 -3.85
C CYS A 102 5.47 0.90 -4.44
N LEU A 103 5.09 2.16 -4.20
CA LEU A 103 3.87 2.74 -4.78
C LEU A 103 3.88 2.87 -6.31
N HIS A 104 5.04 2.78 -6.96
CA HIS A 104 5.17 2.96 -8.40
C HIS A 104 5.02 1.67 -9.21
N CYS A 105 5.62 0.58 -8.73
CA CYS A 105 5.69 -0.69 -9.47
C CYS A 105 5.15 -1.89 -8.69
N ASN A 106 4.73 -1.71 -7.44
CA ASN A 106 4.24 -2.78 -6.56
C ASN A 106 5.27 -3.88 -6.24
N GLY A 107 6.54 -3.69 -6.58
CA GLY A 107 7.64 -4.54 -6.10
C GLY A 107 8.15 -4.13 -4.72
N THR A 108 9.06 -4.91 -4.15
CA THR A 108 9.72 -4.59 -2.87
C THR A 108 10.55 -3.31 -3.01
N ALA A 109 10.15 -2.25 -2.30
CA ALA A 109 10.89 -1.00 -2.17
C ALA A 109 12.04 -1.13 -1.17
N VAL A 110 11.78 -1.82 -0.05
CA VAL A 110 12.75 -2.10 1.02
C VAL A 110 12.45 -3.50 1.55
N SER A 111 13.42 -4.41 1.48
CA SER A 111 13.23 -5.75 2.06
C SER A 111 13.17 -5.69 3.59
N PHE A 112 12.55 -6.68 4.23
CA PHE A 112 12.39 -6.71 5.68
C PHE A 112 13.73 -6.61 6.42
N GLU A 113 14.78 -7.25 5.89
CA GLU A 113 16.14 -7.22 6.45
C GLU A 113 16.82 -5.84 6.31
N GLN A 114 16.38 -5.03 5.34
CA GLN A 114 16.92 -3.70 5.07
C GLN A 114 16.17 -2.58 5.79
N ILE A 115 15.10 -2.88 6.53
CA ILE A 115 14.41 -1.87 7.33
C ILE A 115 15.38 -1.34 8.40
N THR A 116 15.61 -0.03 8.38
CA THR A 116 16.61 0.67 9.20
C THR A 116 16.31 0.57 10.70
N ASP A 117 15.07 0.86 11.10
CA ASP A 117 14.63 0.73 12.48
C ASP A 117 14.27 -0.73 12.77
N ARG A 118 15.15 -1.42 13.49
CA ARG A 118 14.96 -2.85 13.80
C ARG A 118 13.89 -3.10 14.84
N ASP A 119 13.75 -2.21 15.82
CA ASP A 119 12.72 -2.35 16.86
C ASP A 119 11.33 -2.16 16.24
N ALA A 120 11.17 -1.16 15.37
CA ALA A 120 9.92 -0.96 14.63
C ALA A 120 9.65 -2.10 13.63
N ALA A 121 10.68 -2.64 12.97
CA ALA A 121 10.54 -3.79 12.09
C ALA A 121 10.06 -5.06 12.84
N GLU A 122 10.62 -5.33 14.02
CA GLU A 122 10.24 -6.47 14.85
C GLU A 122 8.83 -6.33 15.41
N ALA A 123 8.44 -5.12 15.85
CA ALA A 123 7.07 -4.85 16.28
C ALA A 123 6.06 -5.06 15.13
N LEU A 124 6.40 -4.58 13.93
CA LEU A 124 5.58 -4.76 12.74
C LEU A 124 5.51 -6.23 12.29
N ALA A 125 6.58 -7.01 12.47
CA ALA A 125 6.58 -8.45 12.24
C ALA A 125 5.61 -9.19 13.18
N GLY A 126 5.66 -8.89 14.48
CA GLY A 126 4.74 -9.49 15.45
C GLY A 126 3.28 -9.17 15.13
N TRP A 127 3.01 -7.92 14.73
CA TRP A 127 1.69 -7.52 14.24
C TRP A 127 1.26 -8.29 12.99
N ALA A 128 2.16 -8.49 12.01
CA ALA A 128 1.83 -9.20 10.77
C ALA A 128 1.49 -10.68 11.02
N GLU A 129 2.16 -11.34 11.96
CA GLU A 129 1.83 -12.72 12.36
C GLU A 129 0.43 -12.82 13.01
N GLU A 130 0.11 -11.88 13.91
CA GLU A 130 -1.22 -11.77 14.52
C GLU A 130 -2.28 -11.49 13.46
N TYR A 131 -2.01 -10.53 12.56
CA TYR A 131 -2.90 -10.17 11.47
C TYR A 131 -3.15 -11.33 10.51
N SER A 132 -2.12 -12.08 10.14
CA SER A 132 -2.24 -13.26 9.26
C SER A 132 -3.19 -14.30 9.85
N THR A 133 -3.15 -14.50 11.17
CA THR A 133 -4.07 -15.40 11.87
C THR A 133 -5.52 -14.92 11.76
N THR A 134 -5.77 -13.64 12.00
CA THR A 134 -7.10 -13.01 11.86
C THR A 134 -7.61 -13.07 10.42
N HIS A 135 -6.78 -12.69 9.46
CA HIS A 135 -7.09 -12.69 8.02
C HIS A 135 -7.40 -14.09 7.49
N SER A 136 -6.77 -15.14 8.06
CA SER A 136 -6.97 -16.52 7.61
C SER A 136 -8.43 -17.00 7.70
N VAL A 137 -9.26 -16.39 8.56
CA VAL A 137 -10.68 -16.71 8.72
C VAL A 137 -11.44 -16.55 7.40
N ALA A 138 -11.14 -15.50 6.63
CA ALA A 138 -11.75 -15.29 5.31
C ALA A 138 -11.45 -16.45 4.34
N HIS A 139 -10.32 -17.14 4.53
CA HIS A 139 -9.80 -18.19 3.64
C HIS A 139 -10.01 -19.62 4.18
N TRP A 140 -10.82 -19.81 5.23
CA TRP A 140 -11.15 -21.16 5.69
C TRP A 140 -11.82 -21.98 4.59
N ASP A 141 -11.43 -23.25 4.47
CA ASP A 141 -12.00 -24.16 3.48
C ASP A 141 -13.46 -24.50 3.78
N ASP A 142 -14.19 -24.95 2.75
CA ASP A 142 -15.62 -25.29 2.88
C ASP A 142 -15.87 -26.42 3.91
N GLY A 143 -14.86 -27.27 4.15
CA GLY A 143 -14.87 -28.29 5.19
C GLY A 143 -14.89 -27.72 6.61
N ARG A 144 -14.00 -26.76 6.92
CA ARG A 144 -13.97 -26.04 8.21
C ARG A 144 -15.17 -25.14 8.41
N ARG A 145 -15.66 -24.49 7.33
CA ARG A 145 -16.88 -23.67 7.34
C ARG A 145 -18.12 -24.50 7.67
N GLY A 146 -18.25 -25.71 7.09
CA GLY A 146 -19.38 -26.61 7.35
C GLY A 146 -19.40 -27.24 8.75
N THR A 147 -18.25 -27.38 9.41
CA THR A 147 -18.16 -27.91 10.79
C THR A 147 -18.36 -26.86 11.88
N HIS A 148 -18.21 -25.57 11.57
CA HIS A 148 -18.52 -24.49 12.49
C HIS A 148 -19.94 -24.00 12.25
N GLU A 149 -20.89 -24.32 13.14
CA GLU A 149 -22.23 -23.69 13.17
C GLU A 149 -22.19 -22.16 13.35
N ASN A 150 -21.00 -21.55 13.44
CA ASN A 150 -20.77 -20.17 13.83
C ASN A 150 -19.70 -19.46 12.95
N PHE A 151 -19.54 -19.86 11.68
CA PHE A 151 -18.59 -19.22 10.77
C PHE A 151 -18.87 -17.71 10.63
N ASP A 152 -20.14 -17.33 10.46
CA ASP A 152 -20.53 -15.91 10.35
C ASP A 152 -20.03 -15.11 11.56
N GLN A 153 -20.20 -15.61 12.78
CA GLN A 153 -19.68 -14.95 13.97
C GLN A 153 -18.14 -14.90 14.00
N ALA A 154 -17.46 -15.96 13.54
CA ALA A 154 -16.00 -15.96 13.47
C ALA A 154 -15.49 -14.93 12.44
N PHE A 155 -16.19 -14.80 11.31
CA PHE A 155 -15.88 -13.83 10.27
C PHE A 155 -16.11 -12.39 10.77
N GLU A 156 -17.24 -12.11 11.42
CA GLU A 156 -17.53 -10.81 12.03
C GLU A 156 -16.51 -10.45 13.12
N ASN A 157 -16.16 -11.41 13.99
CA ASN A 157 -15.11 -11.20 14.99
C ASN A 157 -13.76 -10.90 14.35
N ALA A 158 -13.42 -11.59 13.25
CA ALA A 158 -12.17 -11.35 12.53
C ALA A 158 -12.17 -9.98 11.84
N ALA A 159 -13.30 -9.53 11.29
CA ALA A 159 -13.44 -8.19 10.73
C ALA A 159 -13.23 -7.11 11.80
N THR A 160 -13.90 -7.21 12.95
CA THR A 160 -13.71 -6.28 14.08
C THR A 160 -12.26 -6.28 14.58
N GLU A 161 -11.63 -7.46 14.66
CA GLU A 161 -10.24 -7.55 15.09
C GLU A 161 -9.27 -6.99 14.04
N SER A 162 -9.55 -7.17 12.75
CA SER A 162 -8.79 -6.57 11.65
C SER A 162 -8.87 -5.05 11.69
N GLU A 163 -10.04 -4.45 11.96
CA GLU A 163 -10.18 -3.00 12.19
C GLU A 163 -9.26 -2.52 13.31
N ARG A 164 -9.26 -3.21 14.46
CA ARG A 164 -8.40 -2.90 15.61
C ARG A 164 -6.92 -2.99 15.25
N LEU A 165 -6.53 -4.06 14.55
CA LEU A 165 -5.14 -4.29 14.16
C LEU A 165 -4.65 -3.29 13.12
N LEU A 166 -5.47 -2.93 12.12
CA LEU A 166 -5.13 -1.89 11.14
C LEU A 166 -5.01 -0.52 11.81
N SER A 167 -5.90 -0.22 12.76
CA SER A 167 -5.83 0.99 13.59
C SER A 167 -4.50 1.05 14.37
N HIS A 168 -4.15 -0.02 15.08
CA HIS A 168 -2.89 -0.13 15.83
C HIS A 168 -1.66 0.03 14.92
N MET A 169 -1.64 -0.63 13.76
CA MET A 169 -0.53 -0.49 12.83
C MET A 169 -0.40 0.95 12.31
N GLY A 170 -1.50 1.64 12.01
CA GLY A 170 -1.48 3.02 11.53
C GLY A 170 -1.11 4.05 12.62
N GLN A 171 -1.57 3.86 13.85
CA GLN A 171 -1.40 4.82 14.94
C GLN A 171 -0.11 4.63 15.74
N ASP A 172 0.34 3.38 15.92
CA ASP A 172 1.43 3.05 16.85
C ASP A 172 2.67 2.51 16.12
N LEU A 173 2.49 1.65 15.11
CA LEU A 173 3.62 0.94 14.48
C LEU A 173 4.22 1.67 13.28
N ALA A 174 3.39 2.32 12.47
CA ALA A 174 3.83 3.03 11.27
C ALA A 174 4.53 4.39 11.52
N PRO A 175 4.21 5.19 12.56
CA PRO A 175 4.82 6.51 12.75
C PRO A 175 6.36 6.53 12.83
N PRO A 176 7.05 5.60 13.55
CA PRO A 176 8.52 5.57 13.61
C PRO A 176 9.19 5.51 12.22
N PHE A 177 8.55 4.89 11.24
CA PHE A 177 9.11 4.76 9.89
C PHE A 177 9.27 6.12 9.18
N VAL A 178 8.50 7.15 9.54
CA VAL A 178 8.62 8.48 8.94
C VAL A 178 9.96 9.16 9.30
N GLU A 179 10.63 8.72 10.36
CA GLU A 179 11.97 9.23 10.70
C GLU A 179 13.08 8.68 9.78
N HIS A 180 12.81 7.54 9.13
CA HIS A 180 13.79 6.81 8.31
C HIS A 180 13.50 6.89 6.80
N TYR A 181 12.26 7.22 6.43
CA TYR A 181 11.83 7.31 5.04
C TYR A 181 11.19 8.66 4.75
N PRO A 182 11.23 9.14 3.48
CA PRO A 182 10.80 10.49 3.14
C PRO A 182 9.30 10.70 3.36
N SER A 183 8.53 9.62 3.25
CA SER A 183 7.11 9.51 3.57
C SER A 183 6.78 8.02 3.60
N ILE A 184 5.71 7.65 4.32
CA ILE A 184 5.22 6.27 4.39
C ILE A 184 3.73 6.27 4.07
N VAL A 185 3.32 5.27 3.28
CA VAL A 185 1.92 4.92 3.06
C VAL A 185 1.62 3.64 3.84
N TRP A 186 0.38 3.43 4.28
CA TRP A 186 -0.03 2.17 4.89
C TRP A 186 -1.38 1.69 4.37
N GLU A 187 -1.50 0.38 4.19
CA GLU A 187 -2.72 -0.29 3.76
C GLU A 187 -3.77 -0.24 4.87
N ASP A 188 -4.89 0.42 4.58
CA ASP A 188 -5.93 0.72 5.56
C ASP A 188 -7.28 0.09 5.20
N GLN A 189 -7.25 -1.14 4.70
CA GLN A 189 -8.43 -1.91 4.33
C GLN A 189 -8.09 -3.42 4.27
N ASP A 190 -9.13 -4.25 4.36
CA ASP A 190 -9.05 -5.69 4.10
C ASP A 190 -10.28 -6.12 3.30
N GLU A 191 -10.11 -6.31 2.00
CA GLU A 191 -11.20 -6.70 1.10
C GLU A 191 -11.74 -8.10 1.42
N CYS A 192 -10.91 -9.01 1.96
CA CYS A 192 -11.33 -10.38 2.27
C CYS A 192 -12.23 -10.43 3.52
N LEU A 193 -11.95 -9.58 4.51
CA LEU A 193 -12.76 -9.41 5.71
C LEU A 193 -13.80 -8.29 5.59
N GLN A 194 -13.91 -7.66 4.42
CA GLN A 194 -14.83 -6.54 4.14
C GLN A 194 -14.59 -5.29 5.01
N VAL A 195 -13.40 -5.13 5.57
CA VAL A 195 -13.00 -3.96 6.36
C VAL A 195 -12.62 -2.83 5.42
N ARG A 196 -13.26 -1.68 5.58
CA ARG A 196 -13.05 -0.50 4.73
C ARG A 196 -12.28 0.59 5.47
N PRO A 197 -11.71 1.56 4.75
CA PRO A 197 -11.02 2.70 5.37
C PRO A 197 -11.85 3.45 6.40
N GLU A 198 -13.17 3.59 6.17
CA GLU A 198 -14.08 4.30 7.09
C GLU A 198 -14.30 3.57 8.43
N ASP A 199 -14.04 2.26 8.50
CA ASP A 199 -14.27 1.45 9.70
C ASP A 199 -13.13 1.60 10.72
N ILE A 200 -11.93 1.99 10.25
CA ILE A 200 -10.74 2.11 11.09
C ILE A 200 -10.76 3.43 11.87
N ALA A 201 -10.94 3.31 13.19
CA ALA A 201 -10.84 4.43 14.12
C ALA A 201 -9.41 5.00 14.16
N MET A 202 -9.32 6.33 14.21
CA MET A 202 -8.07 7.12 14.36
C MET A 202 -8.02 7.83 15.71
#